data_AF-A0A1U7IYL3-F1
#
_entry.id   AF-A0A1U7IYL3-F1
#
_cell.length_a   1.000
_cell.length_b   1.000
_cell.length_c   1.000
_cell.angle_alpha   90.00
_cell.angle_beta   90.00
_cell.angle_gamma   90.00
#
_symmetry.space_group_name_H-M   'P 1'
#
loop_
_entity.id
_entity.type
_entity.pdbx_description
1 polymer ?
#
loop_
_entity_poly.entity_id
_entity_poly.type
_entity_poly.pdbx_seq_one_letter_code
_entity_poly.pdbx_strand_id
1 'polypeptide(L)'
;MTQFQLFDSVQLLEPVPLIEGDVAPEGTPGAIVEVFNKGEAFLVELFGQWVKYDDTGDFIPATQDDSTAFMETLGVETVYPHQIKLLAAAREVMGDRSSLRVLANELSDDLVAEVLDFAEFLKQRRQKPLSADG
;
A
#
# COMPACT_ATOMS: atom_id res chain seq x y z
N MET A 1 -17.36 10.96 0.12
CA MET A 1 -16.44 9.86 0.49
C MET A 1 -15.69 9.50 -0.77
N THR A 2 -14.36 9.46 -0.73
CA THR A 2 -13.56 8.94 -1.84
C THR A 2 -13.72 7.42 -1.88
N GLN A 3 -13.95 6.87 -3.07
CA GLN A 3 -14.20 5.43 -3.26
C GLN A 3 -12.97 4.58 -2.95
N PHE A 4 -11.78 5.17 -3.10
CA PHE A 4 -10.49 4.53 -2.88
C PHE A 4 -9.56 5.46 -2.10
N GLN A 5 -8.59 4.87 -1.40
CA GLN A 5 -7.60 5.55 -0.56
C GLN A 5 -6.17 5.13 -0.91
N LEU A 6 -5.20 5.89 -0.41
CA LEU A 6 -3.79 5.56 -0.53
C LEU A 6 -3.51 4.17 0.07
N PHE A 7 -2.76 3.35 -0.66
CA PHE A 7 -2.39 1.97 -0.35
C PHE A 7 -3.54 0.96 -0.34
N ASP A 8 -4.72 1.32 -0.83
CA ASP A 8 -5.72 0.31 -1.16
C ASP A 8 -5.17 -0.65 -2.22
N SER A 9 -5.39 -1.94 -2.01
CA SER A 9 -5.11 -2.96 -3.01
C SER A 9 -6.28 -3.02 -3.98
N VAL A 10 -5.98 -2.92 -5.27
CA VAL A 10 -6.96 -2.85 -6.34
C VAL A 10 -6.68 -3.90 -7.41
N GLN A 11 -7.66 -4.10 -8.29
CA GLN A 11 -7.52 -4.93 -9.47
C GLN A 11 -8.07 -4.19 -10.69
N LEU A 12 -7.36 -4.28 -11.81
CA LEU A 12 -7.81 -3.75 -13.10
C LEU A 12 -9.08 -4.47 -13.58
N LEU A 13 -10.05 -3.71 -14.06
CA LEU A 13 -11.29 -4.16 -14.69
C LEU A 13 -11.20 -4.20 -16.22
N GLU A 14 -10.15 -3.61 -16.79
CA GLU A 14 -9.87 -3.61 -18.22
C GLU A 14 -8.36 -3.53 -18.44
N PRO A 15 -7.85 -3.88 -19.65
CA PRO A 15 -6.44 -3.75 -19.95
C PRO A 15 -5.97 -2.29 -19.93
N VAL A 16 -4.79 -2.04 -19.36
CA VAL A 16 -4.17 -0.70 -19.29
C VAL A 16 -2.81 -0.73 -20.01
N PRO A 17 -2.56 0.18 -20.97
CA PRO A 17 -1.25 0.29 -21.60
C PRO A 17 -0.22 0.80 -20.59
N LEU A 18 0.94 0.16 -20.57
CA LEU A 18 2.08 0.54 -19.75
C LEU A 18 2.94 1.55 -20.51
N ILE A 19 3.59 2.47 -19.80
CA ILE A 19 4.52 3.45 -20.38
C ILE A 19 5.67 2.76 -21.13
N GLU A 20 6.08 1.57 -20.68
CA GLU A 20 7.15 0.78 -21.30
C GLU A 20 6.74 0.08 -22.60
N GLY A 21 5.46 0.17 -22.98
CA GLY A 21 4.93 -0.30 -24.27
C GLY A 21 4.17 -1.62 -24.22
N ASP A 22 4.22 -2.33 -23.09
CA ASP A 22 3.40 -3.51 -22.84
C ASP A 22 1.98 -3.13 -22.39
N VAL A 23 1.12 -4.14 -22.19
CA VAL A 23 -0.26 -3.95 -21.70
C VAL A 23 -0.47 -4.82 -20.48
N ALA A 24 -0.82 -4.19 -19.35
CA ALA A 24 -1.29 -4.92 -18.18
C ALA A 24 -2.72 -5.43 -18.46
N PRO A 25 -2.97 -6.76 -18.38
CA PRO A 25 -4.29 -7.32 -18.69
C PRO A 25 -5.34 -6.98 -17.63
N GLU A 26 -6.62 -7.17 -17.99
CA GLU A 26 -7.70 -7.22 -17.00
C GLU A 26 -7.36 -8.24 -15.90
N GLY A 27 -7.68 -7.92 -14.65
CA GLY A 27 -7.37 -8.76 -13.51
C GLY A 27 -5.99 -8.53 -12.90
N THR A 28 -5.17 -7.65 -13.48
CA THR A 28 -3.86 -7.29 -12.90
C THR A 28 -4.05 -6.65 -11.52
N PRO A 29 -3.42 -7.19 -10.46
CA PRO A 29 -3.44 -6.58 -9.14
C PRO A 29 -2.55 -5.34 -9.09
N GLY A 30 -2.89 -4.40 -8.21
CA GLY A 30 -2.06 -3.22 -7.98
C GLY A 30 -2.31 -2.57 -6.63
N ALA A 31 -1.51 -1.56 -6.30
CA ALA A 31 -1.67 -0.75 -5.10
C ALA A 31 -1.72 0.75 -5.46
N ILE A 32 -2.67 1.47 -4.86
CA ILE A 32 -2.74 2.93 -5.03
C ILE A 32 -1.56 3.58 -4.32
N VAL A 33 -0.72 4.28 -5.07
CA VAL A 33 0.45 5.02 -4.56
C VAL A 33 0.25 6.54 -4.58
N GLU A 34 -0.77 7.04 -5.28
CA GLU A 34 -1.19 8.45 -5.22
C GLU A 34 -2.69 8.62 -5.54
N VAL A 35 -3.34 9.61 -4.92
CA VAL A 35 -4.75 9.97 -5.18
C VAL A 35 -4.81 11.39 -5.73
N PHE A 36 -5.24 11.54 -6.98
CA PHE A 36 -5.36 12.84 -7.64
C PHE A 36 -6.77 13.43 -7.50
N ASN A 37 -6.84 14.76 -7.39
CA ASN A 37 -8.08 15.55 -7.43
C ASN A 37 -9.23 14.98 -6.58
N LYS A 38 -8.94 14.51 -5.35
CA LYS A 38 -9.94 13.89 -4.47
C LYS A 38 -10.61 12.65 -5.09
N GLY A 39 -9.85 11.82 -5.80
CA GLY A 39 -10.27 10.53 -6.32
C GLY A 39 -10.85 10.56 -7.74
N GLU A 40 -10.52 11.56 -8.55
CA GLU A 40 -10.85 11.54 -9.98
C GLU A 40 -9.92 10.61 -10.76
N ALA A 41 -8.69 10.44 -10.29
CA ALA A 41 -7.69 9.53 -10.85
C ALA A 41 -6.73 9.04 -9.75
N PHE A 42 -6.05 7.94 -10.02
CA PHE A 42 -5.15 7.28 -9.08
C PHE A 42 -3.86 6.89 -9.79
N LEU A 43 -2.72 7.08 -9.13
CA LEU A 43 -1.48 6.44 -9.56
C LEU A 43 -1.43 5.05 -8.91
N VAL A 44 -1.30 4.00 -9.72
CA VAL A 44 -1.33 2.62 -9.28
C VAL A 44 -0.06 1.91 -9.72
N GLU A 45 0.66 1.34 -8.76
CA GLU A 45 1.71 0.37 -9.04
C GLU A 45 1.05 -0.98 -9.36
N LEU A 46 1.31 -1.50 -10.56
CA LEU A 46 0.74 -2.74 -11.09
C LEU A 46 1.73 -3.89 -10.91
N PHE A 47 1.23 -5.03 -10.46
CA PHE A 47 2.05 -6.17 -10.08
C PHE A 47 1.84 -7.37 -11.01
N GLY A 48 2.94 -8.04 -11.33
CA GLY A 48 2.99 -9.23 -12.17
C GLY A 48 2.90 -10.51 -11.33
N GLN A 49 3.80 -11.44 -11.64
CA GLN A 49 3.93 -12.70 -10.92
C GLN A 49 5.02 -12.63 -9.85
N TRP A 50 5.06 -13.63 -8.97
CA TRP A 50 6.20 -13.84 -8.11
C TRP A 50 7.39 -14.26 -8.97
N VAL A 51 8.50 -13.53 -8.86
CA VAL A 51 9.74 -13.78 -9.58
C VAL A 51 10.91 -13.80 -8.61
N LYS A 52 12.04 -14.34 -9.07
CA LYS A 52 13.35 -14.19 -8.43
C LYS A 52 14.42 -14.02 -9.50
N TYR A 53 15.58 -13.56 -9.09
CA TYR A 53 16.76 -13.57 -9.94
C TYR A 53 17.31 -14.98 -10.11
N ASP A 54 17.68 -15.31 -11.34
CA ASP A 54 18.61 -16.40 -11.62
C ASP A 54 20.08 -15.96 -11.47
N ASP A 55 21.00 -16.86 -11.79
CA ASP A 55 22.44 -16.59 -11.71
C ASP A 55 22.93 -15.56 -12.75
N THR A 56 22.14 -15.27 -13.79
CA THR A 56 22.46 -14.26 -14.81
C THR A 56 21.82 -12.91 -14.54
N GLY A 57 20.94 -12.82 -13.54
CA GLY A 57 20.24 -11.60 -13.15
C GLY A 57 18.91 -11.39 -13.88
N ASP A 58 18.39 -12.43 -14.52
CA ASP A 58 17.10 -12.41 -15.21
C ASP A 58 15.97 -12.85 -14.26
N PHE A 59 14.75 -12.38 -14.53
CA PHE A 59 13.56 -12.79 -13.77
C PHE A 59 13.10 -14.18 -14.21
N ILE A 60 13.03 -15.10 -13.25
CA ILE A 60 12.41 -16.42 -13.41
C ILE A 60 11.19 -16.56 -12.51
N PRO A 61 10.13 -17.28 -12.94
CA PRO A 61 8.96 -17.52 -12.12
C PRO A 61 9.32 -18.19 -10.79
N ALA A 62 8.71 -17.71 -9.73
CA ALA A 62 8.88 -18.22 -8.37
C ALA A 62 7.52 -18.37 -7.67
N THR A 63 7.57 -18.85 -6.44
CA THR A 63 6.39 -18.94 -5.57
C THR A 63 6.59 -18.06 -4.36
N GLN A 64 5.50 -17.58 -3.75
CA GLN A 64 5.54 -16.74 -2.56
C GLN A 64 6.33 -17.34 -1.38
N ASP A 65 6.40 -18.68 -1.30
CA ASP A 65 7.12 -19.38 -0.23
C ASP A 65 8.65 -19.40 -0.43
N ASP A 66 9.14 -18.95 -1.58
CA ASP A 66 10.57 -18.82 -1.83
C ASP A 66 11.12 -17.55 -1.17
N SER A 67 12.10 -17.72 -0.29
CA SER A 67 12.71 -16.64 0.50
C SER A 67 13.38 -15.54 -0.32
N THR A 68 13.73 -15.81 -1.59
CA THR A 68 14.33 -14.82 -2.48
C THR A 68 13.35 -14.27 -3.51
N ALA A 69 12.10 -14.74 -3.49
CA ALA A 69 11.07 -14.25 -4.40
C ALA A 69 10.51 -12.91 -3.95
N PHE A 70 10.14 -12.12 -4.94
CA PHE A 70 9.43 -10.86 -4.78
C PHE A 70 8.36 -10.76 -5.87
N MET A 71 7.37 -9.90 -5.64
CA MET A 71 6.36 -9.63 -6.66
C MET A 71 6.97 -8.67 -7.69
N GLU A 72 6.91 -9.04 -8.96
CA GLU A 72 7.35 -8.18 -10.06
C GLU A 72 6.48 -6.92 -10.15
N THR A 73 7.10 -5.77 -10.37
CA THR A 73 6.40 -4.53 -10.74
C THR A 73 6.34 -4.43 -12.26
N LEU A 74 5.14 -4.42 -12.83
CA LEU A 74 4.93 -4.25 -14.27
C LEU A 74 5.04 -2.79 -14.70
N GLY A 75 4.62 -1.87 -13.84
CA GLY A 75 4.61 -0.43 -14.13
C GLY A 75 3.85 0.37 -13.09
N VAL A 76 3.93 1.70 -13.22
CA VAL A 76 3.20 2.64 -12.36
C VAL A 76 2.38 3.54 -13.25
N GLU A 77 1.06 3.34 -13.26
CA GLU A 77 0.17 3.93 -14.26
C GLU A 77 -0.95 4.75 -13.62
N THR A 78 -1.38 5.77 -14.35
CA THR A 78 -2.57 6.54 -13.96
C THR A 78 -3.83 5.81 -14.42
N VAL A 79 -4.71 5.50 -13.48
CA VAL A 79 -5.98 4.83 -13.74
C VAL A 79 -7.16 5.63 -13.17
N TYR A 80 -8.34 5.38 -13.72
CA TYR A 80 -9.58 6.05 -13.33
C TYR A 80 -10.49 5.13 -12.50
N PRO A 81 -11.42 5.69 -11.68
CA PRO A 81 -12.29 4.90 -10.81
C PRO A 81 -13.03 3.74 -11.49
N HIS A 82 -13.39 3.88 -12.76
CA HIS A 82 -14.12 2.85 -13.52
C HIS A 82 -13.23 1.68 -13.98
N GLN A 83 -11.91 1.86 -13.97
CA GLN A 83 -10.94 0.87 -14.43
C GLN A 83 -10.46 -0.05 -13.31
N ILE A 84 -10.85 0.21 -12.05
CA ILE A 84 -10.38 -0.53 -10.89
C ILE A 84 -11.52 -0.94 -9.97
N LYS A 85 -11.32 -2.06 -9.27
CA LYS A 85 -12.11 -2.45 -8.10
C LYS A 85 -11.21 -2.66 -6.89
N LEU A 86 -11.76 -2.45 -5.71
CA LEU A 86 -11.07 -2.69 -4.44
C LEU A 86 -10.96 -4.21 -4.20
N LEU A 87 -9.75 -4.71 -4.00
CA LEU A 87 -9.49 -6.08 -3.53
C LEU A 87 -9.43 -6.14 -2.00
N ALA A 88 -8.70 -5.21 -1.39
CA ALA A 88 -8.56 -5.11 0.04
C ALA A 88 -8.25 -3.65 0.42
N ALA A 89 -8.84 -3.21 1.53
CA ALA A 89 -8.58 -1.87 2.04
C ALA A 89 -7.14 -1.78 2.56
N ALA A 90 -6.56 -0.59 2.48
CA ALA A 90 -5.24 -0.27 3.00
C ALA A 90 -5.01 -0.85 4.41
N ARG A 91 -5.99 -0.67 5.30
CA ARG A 91 -5.96 -1.16 6.69
C ARG A 91 -5.96 -2.69 6.86
N GLU A 92 -6.37 -3.44 5.84
CA GLU A 92 -6.44 -4.91 5.87
C GLU A 92 -5.11 -5.51 5.40
N VAL A 93 -4.37 -4.79 4.55
CA VAL A 93 -3.11 -5.23 3.95
C VAL A 93 -1.91 -4.65 4.70
N MET A 94 -2.03 -3.45 5.25
CA MET A 94 -0.99 -2.78 6.01
C MET A 94 -1.04 -3.12 7.50
N GLY A 95 0.12 -3.37 8.10
CA GLY A 95 0.23 -3.45 9.56
C GLY A 95 0.03 -2.09 10.24
N ASP A 96 -0.31 -2.11 11.54
CA ASP A 96 -0.72 -0.94 12.33
C ASP A 96 0.16 0.32 12.17
N ARG A 97 1.48 0.15 12.00
CA ARG A 97 2.42 1.27 11.82
C ARG A 97 2.20 2.02 10.51
N SER A 98 1.95 1.29 9.43
CA SER A 98 1.70 1.87 8.11
C SER A 98 0.30 2.50 8.07
N SER A 99 -0.70 1.88 8.70
CA SER A 99 -2.03 2.47 8.88
C SER A 99 -1.99 3.78 9.67
N LEU A 100 -1.18 3.85 10.74
CA LEU A 100 -1.00 5.08 11.52
C LEU A 100 -0.37 6.20 10.68
N ARG A 101 0.58 5.87 9.81
CA ARG A 101 1.21 6.84 8.90
C ARG A 101 0.21 7.44 7.90
N VAL A 102 -0.68 6.62 7.35
CA VAL A 102 -1.75 7.10 6.46
C VAL A 102 -2.68 8.05 7.21
N LEU A 103 -3.18 7.63 8.37
CA LEU A 103 -4.06 8.46 9.19
C LEU A 103 -3.39 9.79 9.55
N ALA A 104 -2.09 9.78 9.88
CA ALA A 104 -1.37 11.00 10.20
C ALA A 104 -1.30 12.01 9.05
N ASN A 105 -1.29 11.55 7.78
CA ASN A 105 -1.31 12.44 6.61
C ASN A 105 -2.69 13.06 6.32
N GLU A 106 -3.76 12.45 6.84
CA GLU A 106 -5.15 12.94 6.65
C GLU A 106 -5.61 13.90 7.75
N LEU A 107 -4.93 13.89 8.90
CA LEU A 107 -5.23 14.74 10.05
C LEU A 107 -4.64 16.15 9.87
N SER A 108 -5.25 17.14 10.51
CA SER A 108 -4.65 18.46 10.65
C SER A 108 -3.48 18.45 11.63
N ASP A 109 -2.57 19.41 11.53
CA ASP A 109 -1.40 19.52 12.40
C ASP A 109 -1.76 19.46 13.90
N ASP A 110 -2.84 20.14 14.31
CA ASP A 110 -3.33 20.11 15.70
C ASP A 110 -3.71 18.70 16.16
N LEU A 111 -4.38 17.92 15.30
CA LEU A 111 -4.79 16.56 15.62
C LEU A 111 -3.60 15.59 15.59
N VAL A 112 -2.61 15.84 14.71
CA VAL A 112 -1.35 15.09 14.72
C VAL A 112 -0.60 15.31 16.04
N ALA A 113 -0.59 16.54 16.56
CA ALA A 113 0.02 16.84 17.85
C ALA A 113 -0.66 16.07 19.00
N GLU A 114 -1.99 15.99 19.04
CA GLU A 114 -2.71 15.20 20.04
C GLU A 114 -2.37 13.70 19.97
N VAL A 115 -2.23 13.15 18.76
CA VAL A 115 -1.82 11.75 18.56
C VAL A 115 -0.39 11.51 19.06
N LEU A 116 0.53 12.47 18.83
CA LEU A 116 1.90 12.41 19.34
C LEU A 116 1.93 12.42 20.87
N ASP A 117 1.22 13.33 21.51
CA ASP A 117 1.11 13.41 22.97
C ASP A 117 0.60 12.10 23.57
N PHE A 118 -0.44 11.51 22.95
CA PHE A 118 -0.96 10.22 23.37
C PHE A 118 0.07 9.08 23.20
N ALA A 119 0.79 9.05 22.07
CA ALA A 119 1.83 8.06 21.84
C ALA A 119 2.99 8.18 22.84
N GLU A 120 3.39 9.40 23.19
CA GLU A 120 4.38 9.67 24.24
C GLU A 120 3.90 9.18 25.61
N PHE A 121 2.64 9.46 25.97
CA PHE A 121 2.03 8.94 27.19
C PHE A 121 2.09 7.40 27.24
N LEU A 122 1.73 6.72 26.16
CA LEU A 122 1.80 5.26 26.08
C LEU A 122 3.23 4.72 26.27
N LYS A 123 4.22 5.40 25.67
CA LYS A 123 5.64 5.08 25.82
C LYS A 123 6.08 5.19 27.28
N GLN A 124 5.74 6.29 27.95
CA GLN A 124 6.07 6.52 29.35
C GLN A 124 5.37 5.51 30.28
N ARG A 125 4.09 5.19 30.00
CA ARG A 125 3.32 4.22 30.79
C ARG A 125 3.96 2.83 30.79
N ARG A 126 4.54 2.40 29.67
CA ARG A 126 5.26 1.11 29.60
C ARG A 126 6.63 1.12 30.27
N GLN A 127 7.21 2.30 30.51
CA GLN A 127 8.51 2.45 31.16
C GLN A 127 8.42 2.61 32.68
N LYS A 128 7.25 2.95 33.24
CA LYS A 128 6.99 2.82 34.68
C LYS A 128 6.72 1.35 35.00
N PRO A 129 7.56 0.65 35.77
CA PRO A 129 7.13 -0.56 36.45
C PRO A 129 5.91 -0.18 37.29
N LEU A 130 4.93 -1.08 37.44
CA LEU A 130 4.01 -0.95 38.57
C LEU A 130 4.90 -0.86 39.81
N SER A 131 4.96 0.31 40.44
CA SER A 131 5.40 0.40 41.82
C SER A 131 4.45 -0.51 42.59
N ALA A 132 4.96 -1.69 42.95
CA ALA A 132 4.34 -2.53 43.95
C ALA A 132 4.50 -1.78 45.28
N ASP A 133 3.58 -0.85 45.53
CA ASP A 133 3.42 -0.31 46.87
C ASP A 133 2.65 -1.38 47.68
N GLY A 134 3.40 -2.02 48.58
CA GLY A 134 2.87 -2.83 49.67
C GLY A 134 2.46 -2.00 50.87
#